data_AF-A0A956TAX4-F1
#
_entry.id   AF-A0A956TAX4-F1
#
_cell.length_a   1.000
_cell.length_b   1.000
_cell.length_c   1.000
_cell.angle_alpha   90.00
_cell.angle_beta   90.00
_cell.angle_gamma   90.00
#
_symmetry.space_group_name_H-M   'P 1'
#
loop_
_entity.id
_entity.type
_entity.pdbx_description
1 polymer ?
#
loop_
_entity_poly.entity_id
_entity_poly.type
_entity_poly.pdbx_seq_one_letter_code
_entity_poly.pdbx_strand_id
1 'polypeptide(L)'
;LLIVINDDYADGRDISWLWDAPFEYLVNHPTPITVSGKRAEDMALRLAYAGVPESQLHVEHDIMGAFYGCLNQLDGDEQLVVLPTYTALLAMSLALKTR
;
A
#
# COMPACT_ATOMS: atom_id res chain seq x y z
N LEU A 1 2.05 -7.79 -0.75
CA LEU A 1 2.08 -6.52 -1.52
C LEU A 1 1.81 -5.37 -0.55
N LEU A 2 2.54 -4.26 -0.64
CA LEU A 2 2.27 -3.05 0.16
C LEU A 2 1.88 -1.88 -0.77
N ILE A 3 0.73 -1.26 -0.53
CA ILE A 3 0.27 -0.06 -1.24
C ILE A 3 0.19 1.09 -0.24
N VAL A 4 0.82 2.22 -0.54
CA VAL A 4 0.88 3.36 0.38
C VAL A 4 0.30 4.60 -0.29
N ILE A 5 -0.86 5.06 0.18
CA ILE A 5 -1.57 6.21 -0.40
C ILE A 5 -1.58 7.39 0.56
N ASN A 6 -0.96 8.49 0.12
CA ASN A 6 -1.12 9.81 0.70
C ASN A 6 -1.87 10.73 -0.28
N ASP A 7 -2.39 11.83 0.24
CA ASP A 7 -3.06 12.89 -0.52
C ASP A 7 -2.42 14.26 -0.27
N ASP A 8 -1.11 14.31 0.01
CA ASP A 8 -0.43 15.60 0.16
C ASP A 8 -0.37 16.34 -1.17
N TYR A 9 0.03 17.62 -1.12
CA TYR A 9 0.03 18.49 -2.30
C TYR A 9 0.78 17.88 -3.50
N ALA A 10 1.88 17.18 -3.25
CA ALA A 10 2.67 16.53 -4.29
C ALA A 10 2.12 15.17 -4.75
N ASP A 11 1.19 14.55 -4.00
CA ASP A 11 0.51 13.32 -4.38
C ASP A 11 -0.79 13.58 -5.16
N GLY A 12 -1.40 14.74 -4.92
CA GLY A 12 -2.75 15.06 -5.37
C GLY A 12 -3.75 14.91 -4.23
N ARG A 13 -4.45 16.01 -3.90
CA ARG A 13 -5.46 16.05 -2.84
C ARG A 13 -6.74 15.28 -3.21
N ASP A 14 -7.01 15.20 -4.51
CA ASP A 14 -8.11 14.41 -5.06
C ASP A 14 -7.62 12.99 -5.34
N ILE A 15 -8.19 12.03 -4.62
CA ILE A 15 -7.86 10.60 -4.72
C ILE A 15 -8.81 9.83 -5.63
N SER A 16 -9.70 10.51 -6.34
CA SER A 16 -10.67 9.87 -7.25
C SER A 16 -9.98 9.01 -8.32
N TRP A 17 -8.73 9.30 -8.66
CA TRP A 17 -7.91 8.49 -9.56
C TRP A 17 -7.78 7.02 -9.14
N LEU A 18 -7.97 6.69 -7.86
CA LEU A 18 -8.02 5.31 -7.38
C LEU A 18 -9.08 4.48 -8.10
N TRP A 19 -10.18 5.11 -8.52
CA TRP A 19 -11.29 4.46 -9.20
C TRP A 19 -11.03 4.20 -10.68
N ASP A 20 -10.16 4.98 -11.31
CA ASP A 20 -9.76 4.78 -12.71
C ASP A 20 -8.64 3.73 -12.86
N ALA A 21 -7.90 3.45 -11.78
CA ALA A 21 -6.85 2.44 -11.79
C ALA A 21 -7.43 1.01 -11.77
N PRO A 22 -6.88 0.07 -12.57
CA PRO A 22 -7.45 -1.27 -12.75
C PRO A 22 -7.02 -2.25 -11.64
N PHE A 23 -7.48 -2.03 -10.41
CA PHE A 23 -7.14 -2.87 -9.26
C PHE A 23 -7.80 -4.27 -9.29
N GLU A 24 -8.72 -4.52 -10.22
CA GLU A 24 -9.40 -5.82 -10.41
C GLU A 24 -8.41 -6.95 -10.74
N TYR A 25 -7.23 -6.62 -11.28
CA TYR A 25 -6.15 -7.58 -11.49
C TYR A 25 -5.58 -8.16 -10.18
N LEU A 26 -5.85 -7.53 -9.03
CA LEU A 26 -5.37 -7.97 -7.72
C LEU A 26 -6.29 -8.97 -7.01
N VAL A 27 -7.47 -9.28 -7.57
CA VAL A 27 -8.44 -10.21 -6.94
C VAL A 27 -7.83 -11.58 -6.65
N ASN A 28 -6.97 -12.08 -7.54
CA ASN A 28 -6.29 -13.37 -7.40
C ASN A 28 -4.84 -13.22 -6.93
N HIS A 29 -4.50 -12.09 -6.30
CA HIS A 29 -3.15 -11.89 -5.78
C HIS A 29 -2.85 -12.97 -4.72
N PRO A 30 -1.72 -13.68 -4.83
CA PRO A 30 -1.49 -14.89 -4.03
C PRO A 30 -1.18 -14.62 -2.56
N THR A 31 -0.78 -13.39 -2.22
CA THR A 31 -0.40 -12.99 -0.86
C THR A 31 -1.24 -11.83 -0.34
N PRO A 32 -1.35 -11.65 0.99
CA PRO A 32 -2.06 -10.52 1.57
C PRO A 32 -1.55 -9.17 1.04
N ILE A 33 -2.50 -8.23 0.93
CA ILE A 33 -2.25 -6.86 0.52
C ILE A 33 -2.35 -5.97 1.76
N THR A 34 -1.23 -5.38 2.12
CA THR A 34 -1.19 -4.34 3.15
C THR A 34 -1.41 -2.99 2.50
N VAL A 35 -2.30 -2.17 3.04
CA VAL A 35 -2.52 -0.78 2.64
C VAL A 35 -2.14 0.16 3.79
N SER A 36 -1.52 1.28 3.45
CA SER A 36 -0.96 2.23 4.41
C SER A 36 -1.03 3.67 3.91
N GLY A 37 -0.57 4.61 4.74
CA GLY A 37 -0.59 6.05 4.47
C GLY A 37 -1.88 6.73 4.94
N LYS A 38 -2.00 8.03 4.63
CA LYS A 38 -3.10 8.88 5.11
C LYS A 38 -4.48 8.45 4.59
N ARG A 39 -4.52 7.74 3.46
CA ARG A 39 -5.74 7.32 2.77
C ARG A 39 -5.83 5.79 2.67
N ALA A 40 -5.30 5.10 3.68
CA ALA A 40 -5.27 3.64 3.73
C ALA A 40 -6.68 3.04 3.65
N GLU A 41 -7.66 3.63 4.33
CA GLU A 41 -9.06 3.20 4.30
C GLU A 41 -9.70 3.39 2.92
N ASP A 42 -9.43 4.50 2.23
CA ASP A 42 -9.94 4.72 0.89
C ASP A 42 -9.37 3.68 -0.09
N MET A 43 -8.10 3.31 0.07
CA MET A 43 -7.47 2.25 -0.72
C MET A 43 -8.06 0.87 -0.38
N ALA A 44 -8.25 0.56 0.91
CA ALA A 44 -8.90 -0.67 1.35
C ALA A 44 -10.30 -0.80 0.74
N LEU A 45 -11.08 0.29 0.79
CA LEU A 45 -12.40 0.37 0.20
C LEU A 45 -12.34 0.14 -1.31
N ARG A 46 -11.42 0.80 -2.01
CA ARG A 46 -11.25 0.62 -3.46
C ARG A 46 -10.93 -0.84 -3.83
N LEU A 47 -10.09 -1.52 -3.04
CA LEU A 47 -9.75 -2.94 -3.24
C LEU A 47 -10.94 -3.85 -2.97
N ALA A 48 -11.74 -3.58 -1.94
CA ALA A 48 -12.97 -4.32 -1.67
C ALA A 48 -13.95 -4.19 -2.85
N TYR A 49 -14.12 -3.00 -3.42
CA TYR A 49 -14.92 -2.79 -4.64
C TYR A 49 -14.31 -3.47 -5.88
N ALA A 50 -12.99 -3.62 -5.94
CA ALA A 50 -12.31 -4.38 -7.00
C ALA A 50 -12.57 -5.89 -6.90
N GLY A 51 -13.12 -6.37 -5.78
CA GLY A 51 -13.38 -7.79 -5.51
C GLY A 51 -12.30 -8.49 -4.68
N VAL A 52 -11.33 -7.76 -4.12
CA VAL A 52 -10.34 -8.34 -3.21
C VAL A 52 -11.03 -8.71 -1.89
N PRO A 53 -10.94 -9.96 -1.40
CA PRO A 53 -11.55 -10.36 -0.14
C PRO A 53 -10.99 -9.55 1.03
N GLU A 54 -11.86 -9.10 1.94
CA GLU A 54 -11.43 -8.37 3.15
C GLU A 54 -10.44 -9.17 4.00
N SER A 55 -10.54 -10.51 4.01
CA SER A 55 -9.59 -11.38 4.70
C SER A 55 -8.17 -11.36 4.13
N GLN A 56 -7.98 -10.84 2.92
CA GLN A 56 -6.68 -10.63 2.28
C GLN A 56 -6.15 -9.20 2.46
N LEU A 57 -6.95 -8.29 3.03
CA LEU A 57 -6.59 -6.90 3.23
C LEU A 57 -6.12 -6.66 4.67
N HIS A 58 -5.01 -5.95 4.80
CA HIS A 58 -4.52 -5.47 6.09
C HIS A 58 -4.32 -3.97 6.03
N VAL A 59 -4.95 -3.22 6.93
CA VAL A 59 -4.82 -1.76 7.03
C VAL A 59 -3.85 -1.45 8.17
N GLU A 60 -2.77 -0.74 7.87
CA GLU A 60 -1.80 -0.24 8.85
C GLU A 60 -1.40 1.19 8.48
N HIS A 61 -1.78 2.17 9.30
CA HIS A 61 -1.57 3.60 9.02
C HIS A 61 -0.11 4.04 9.10
N ASP A 62 0.69 3.42 9.97
CA ASP A 62 2.09 3.75 10.08
C ASP A 62 2.86 3.12 8.91
N ILE A 63 3.35 3.97 8.00
CA ILE A 63 4.05 3.53 6.78
C ILE A 63 5.25 2.65 7.11
N MET A 64 6.01 3.00 8.15
CA MET A 64 7.19 2.23 8.53
C MET A 64 6.82 0.93 9.26
N GLY A 65 5.82 0.96 10.13
CA GLY A 65 5.22 -0.22 10.76
C GLY A 65 4.71 -1.21 9.73
N ALA A 66 3.96 -0.75 8.72
CA ALA A 66 3.49 -1.57 7.60
C ALA A 66 4.66 -2.17 6.81
N PHE A 67 5.68 -1.35 6.49
CA PHE A 67 6.85 -1.79 5.73
C PHE A 67 7.65 -2.85 6.48
N TYR A 68 8.01 -2.61 7.74
CA TYR A 68 8.75 -3.59 8.54
C TYR A 68 7.91 -4.82 8.89
N GLY A 69 6.62 -4.65 9.12
CA GLY A 69 5.68 -5.76 9.31
C GLY A 69 5.66 -6.69 8.10
N CYS A 70 5.59 -6.13 6.90
CA CYS A 70 5.67 -6.89 5.65
C CYS A 70 7.04 -7.55 5.47
N LEU A 71 8.15 -6.84 5.73
CA LEU A 71 9.49 -7.41 5.62
C LEU A 71 9.73 -8.59 6.57
N ASN A 72 9.21 -8.51 7.80
CA ASN A 72 9.37 -9.57 8.80
C ASN A 72 8.54 -10.83 8.47
N GLN A 73 7.60 -10.74 7.53
CA GLN A 73 6.81 -11.88 7.06
C GLN A 73 7.42 -12.56 5.83
N LEU A 74 8.45 -11.96 5.21
CA LEU A 74 9.12 -12.56 4.07
C LEU A 74 10.06 -13.68 4.52
N ASP A 75 10.02 -14.80 3.80
CA ASP A 75 10.94 -15.91 3.98
C ASP A 75 11.91 -16.03 2.79
N GLY A 76 13.19 -16.28 3.08
CA GLY A 76 14.20 -16.60 2.06
C GLY A 76 14.32 -15.55 0.94
N ASP A 77 14.01 -15.96 -0.29
CA ASP A 77 14.13 -15.14 -1.52
C ASP A 77 12.84 -14.39 -1.89
N GLU A 78 11.85 -14.34 -0.99
CA GLU A 78 10.62 -13.59 -1.22
C GLU A 78 10.88 -12.08 -1.33
N GLN A 79 10.08 -11.41 -2.16
CA GLN A 79 10.21 -9.98 -2.42
C GLN A 79 8.97 -9.22 -1.99
N LEU A 80 9.17 -8.14 -1.25
CA LEU A 80 8.13 -7.16 -0.98
C LEU A 80 8.05 -6.15 -2.13
N VAL A 81 6.95 -6.20 -2.88
CA VAL A 81 6.57 -5.15 -3.82
C VAL A 81 5.87 -4.02 -3.06
N VAL A 82 6.35 -2.79 -3.26
CA VAL A 82 5.78 -1.58 -2.65
C VAL A 82 5.30 -0.63 -3.76
N LEU A 83 4.05 -0.16 -3.66
CA LEU A 83 3.43 0.81 -4.56
C LEU A 83 3.06 2.09 -3.77
N PRO A 84 4.01 3.02 -3.56
CA PRO A 84 3.77 4.24 -2.81
C PRO A 84 3.41 5.43 -3.72
N THR A 85 2.62 6.37 -3.20
CA THR A 85 2.55 7.72 -3.78
C THR A 85 3.85 8.50 -3.54
N TYR A 86 3.99 9.67 -4.16
CA TYR A 86 5.25 10.43 -4.18
C TYR A 86 5.80 10.75 -2.77
N THR A 87 4.99 11.31 -1.88
CA THR A 87 5.46 11.68 -0.54
C THR A 87 5.74 10.45 0.33
N ALA A 88 4.96 9.38 0.15
CA ALA A 88 5.21 8.10 0.81
C ALA A 88 6.57 7.50 0.37
N LEU A 89 6.87 7.52 -0.93
CA LEU A 89 8.15 7.07 -1.47
C LEU A 89 9.33 7.84 -0.86
N LEU A 90 9.21 9.17 -0.78
CA LEU A 90 10.24 10.02 -0.20
C LEU A 90 10.48 9.71 1.29
N ALA A 91 9.41 9.56 2.07
CA ALA A 91 9.49 9.22 3.49
C ALA A 91 10.19 7.87 3.70
N MET A 92 9.80 6.86 2.91
CA MET A 92 10.41 5.53 2.96
C MET A 92 11.88 5.55 2.54
N SER A 93 12.22 6.25 1.44
CA SER A 93 13.60 6.34 0.96
C SER A 93 14.53 7.00 1.99
N LEU A 94 14.06 8.04 2.68
CA LEU A 94 14.83 8.70 3.73
C LEU A 94 15.10 7.75 4.91
N ALA A 95 14.07 7.01 5.34
CA ALA A 95 14.20 6.04 6.43
C ALA A 95 15.19 4.92 6.08
N LEU A 96 15.15 4.43 4.83
CA LEU A 96 16.04 3.37 4.35
C LEU A 96 17.50 3.83 4.19
N LYS A 97 17.74 5.09 3.78
CA LYS A 97 19.10 5.65 3.63
C LYS A 97 19.82 5.91 4.95
N THR A 98 19.08 5.95 6.05
CA THR A 98 19.63 6.20 7.39
C THR A 98 20.11 4.90 8.06
N ARG A 99 19.97 3.77 7.37
CA ARG A 99 20.59 2.47 7.68
C ARG A 99 21.79 2.21 6.78
#